data_AF-A0AAT9GNC2-F1
#
_entry.id   AF-A0AAT9GNC2-F1
#
_cell.length_a   1.000
_cell.length_b   1.000
_cell.length_c   1.000
_cell.angle_alpha   90.00
_cell.angle_beta   90.00
_cell.angle_gamma   90.00
#
_symmetry.space_group_name_H-M   'P 1'
#
loop_
_entity.id
_entity.type
_entity.pdbx_description
1 polymer ?
#
loop_
_entity_poly.entity_id
_entity_poly.type
_entity_poly.pdbx_seq_one_letter_code
_entity_poly.pdbx_strand_id
1 'polypeptide(L)'
;MTSFIVSTNEEVCNSVTYSVTTISCDVIMSVSVKDIYNSYTIEKAESELKYYLQEDEIKYLERVIDIRKLISLIRLLESLGLHVEDVEIVAEEQEIVFIEIMIDIKCDMKSWTTFTKNIKKYLKESGFSDITKIVAILCHFDKS
;
A
#
# COMPACT_ATOMS: atom_id res chain seq x y z
N MET A 1 -4.85 9.16 -38.32
CA MET A 1 -4.62 7.81 -37.78
C MET A 1 -3.21 7.82 -37.23
N THR A 2 -3.07 8.15 -35.95
CA THR A 2 -1.77 8.36 -35.31
C THR A 2 -1.89 7.79 -33.92
N SER A 3 -1.18 6.70 -33.65
CA SER A 3 -1.09 6.13 -32.30
C SER A 3 0.35 5.73 -32.04
N PHE A 4 0.83 6.16 -30.89
CA PHE A 4 2.22 6.24 -30.47
C PHE A 4 2.81 4.87 -30.15
N ILE A 5 4.09 4.70 -30.48
CA ILE A 5 4.91 3.57 -30.05
C ILE A 5 5.26 3.80 -28.58
N VAL A 6 4.71 2.97 -27.68
CA VAL A 6 5.18 2.91 -26.29
C VAL A 6 6.30 1.89 -26.23
N SER A 7 7.52 2.40 -26.08
CA SER A 7 8.73 1.62 -25.82
C SER A 7 8.61 0.98 -24.43
N THR A 8 8.51 -0.36 -24.41
CA THR A 8 8.65 -1.16 -23.20
C THR A 8 10.14 -1.33 -22.92
N ASN A 9 10.67 -0.59 -21.95
CA ASN A 9 11.92 -1.00 -21.31
C ASN A 9 11.57 -2.16 -20.37
N GLU A 10 11.76 -3.37 -20.88
CA GLU A 10 11.96 -4.58 -20.11
C GLU A 10 13.11 -4.34 -19.13
N GLU A 11 12.84 -4.36 -17.83
CA GLU A 11 13.64 -5.09 -16.86
C GLU A 11 13.00 -5.01 -15.46
N VAL A 12 12.92 -6.19 -14.82
CA VAL A 12 12.45 -6.49 -13.45
C VAL A 12 10.96 -6.84 -13.31
N CYS A 13 10.59 -8.10 -13.58
CA CYS A 13 9.50 -8.79 -12.89
C CYS A 13 9.67 -10.31 -12.97
N ASN A 14 10.08 -10.97 -11.88
CA ASN A 14 9.84 -12.40 -11.71
C ASN A 14 8.44 -12.56 -11.11
N SER A 15 7.54 -13.22 -11.83
CA SER A 15 6.18 -13.53 -11.38
C SER A 15 6.21 -14.36 -10.10
N VAL A 16 5.37 -13.99 -9.13
CA VAL A 16 5.18 -14.75 -7.89
C VAL A 16 3.80 -15.38 -7.96
N THR A 17 3.77 -16.71 -8.06
CA THR A 17 2.53 -17.49 -8.16
C THR A 17 2.04 -17.83 -6.76
N TYR A 18 0.95 -17.20 -6.32
CA TYR A 18 0.18 -17.68 -5.17
C TYR A 18 -0.79 -18.75 -5.67
N SER A 19 -0.86 -19.88 -4.96
CA SER A 19 -1.97 -20.82 -5.11
C SER A 19 -3.25 -20.06 -4.75
N VAL A 20 -4.00 -19.70 -5.80
CA VAL A 20 -5.18 -18.84 -5.85
C VAL A 20 -4.89 -17.34 -5.66
N THR A 21 -4.02 -16.78 -6.51
CA THR A 21 -4.25 -15.57 -7.36
C THR A 21 -2.89 -15.14 -7.91
N THR A 22 -2.65 -15.38 -9.20
CA THR A 22 -1.46 -14.85 -9.87
C THR A 22 -1.64 -13.35 -10.04
N ILE A 23 -1.07 -12.54 -9.14
CA ILE A 23 -0.96 -11.08 -9.36
C ILE A 23 0.11 -10.88 -10.44
N SER A 24 -0.29 -10.90 -11.71
CA SER A 24 0.63 -10.59 -12.82
C SER A 24 1.02 -9.11 -12.74
N CYS A 25 2.28 -8.78 -13.08
CA CYS A 25 2.74 -7.40 -13.13
C CYS A 25 1.90 -6.53 -14.10
N ASP A 26 1.16 -7.12 -15.05
CA ASP A 26 0.27 -6.38 -15.95
C ASP A 26 -0.87 -5.69 -15.20
N VAL A 27 -1.31 -6.24 -14.06
CA VAL A 27 -2.36 -5.65 -13.22
C VAL A 27 -1.84 -4.40 -12.48
N ILE A 28 -0.57 -4.42 -12.05
CA ILE A 28 0.11 -3.30 -11.39
C ILE A 28 0.25 -2.09 -12.35
N MET A 29 0.23 -2.31 -13.68
CA MET A 29 0.42 -1.23 -14.65
C MET A 29 -0.83 -0.38 -14.96
N SER A 30 -2.03 -0.77 -14.50
CA SER A 30 -3.25 0.02 -14.75
C SER A 30 -3.64 0.96 -13.61
N VAL A 31 -3.23 0.67 -12.37
CA VAL A 31 -3.62 1.45 -11.19
C VAL A 31 -2.42 2.25 -10.67
N SER A 32 -2.44 3.54 -10.95
CA SER A 32 -1.43 4.49 -10.49
C SER A 32 -1.75 4.97 -9.08
N VAL A 33 -0.85 4.75 -8.11
CA VAL A 33 -1.00 5.30 -6.75
C VAL A 33 -1.08 6.82 -6.73
N LYS A 34 -0.48 7.48 -7.73
CA LYS A 34 -0.60 8.94 -7.90
C LYS A 34 -2.01 9.34 -8.34
N ASP A 35 -2.64 8.55 -9.20
CA ASP A 35 -4.00 8.83 -9.66
C ASP A 35 -5.01 8.60 -8.54
N ILE A 36 -4.81 7.55 -7.74
CA ILE A 36 -5.55 7.35 -6.48
C ILE A 36 -5.38 8.60 -5.61
N TYR A 37 -4.15 8.99 -5.29
CA TYR A 37 -3.87 10.15 -4.44
C TYR A 37 -4.50 11.46 -4.95
N ASN A 38 -4.42 11.73 -6.25
CA ASN A 38 -5.01 12.91 -6.86
C ASN A 38 -6.55 12.91 -6.79
N SER A 39 -7.18 11.75 -6.58
CA SER A 39 -8.63 11.63 -6.39
C SER A 39 -9.10 11.88 -4.95
N TYR A 40 -8.17 12.07 -4.00
CA TYR A 40 -8.47 12.31 -2.59
C TYR A 40 -8.29 13.77 -2.20
N THR A 41 -9.35 14.36 -1.64
CA THR A 41 -9.22 15.49 -0.73
C THR A 41 -8.85 14.98 0.66
N ILE A 42 -8.45 15.89 1.55
CA ILE A 42 -8.14 15.55 2.95
C ILE A 42 -9.39 14.99 3.64
N GLU A 43 -10.54 15.65 3.47
CA GLU A 43 -11.81 15.27 4.10
C GLU A 43 -12.27 13.88 3.64
N LYS A 44 -12.04 13.55 2.36
CA LYS A 44 -12.33 12.22 1.83
C LYS A 44 -11.41 11.17 2.43
N ALA A 45 -10.12 11.48 2.59
CA ALA A 45 -9.16 10.58 3.22
C ALA A 45 -9.50 10.33 4.68
N GLU A 46 -9.82 11.38 5.45
CA GLU A 46 -10.30 11.27 6.84
C GLU A 46 -11.55 10.39 6.93
N SER A 47 -12.54 10.64 6.08
CA SER A 47 -13.81 9.90 6.09
C SER A 47 -13.61 8.40 5.84
N GLU A 48 -12.65 8.01 5.01
CA GLU A 48 -12.35 6.60 4.76
C GLU A 48 -11.45 5.99 5.84
N LEU A 49 -10.51 6.75 6.40
CA LEU A 49 -9.68 6.29 7.52
C LEU A 49 -10.49 6.01 8.79
N LYS A 50 -11.64 6.68 8.97
CA LYS A 50 -12.59 6.40 10.07
C LYS A 50 -13.14 4.97 10.07
N TYR A 51 -12.96 4.22 8.98
CA TYR A 51 -13.28 2.80 8.97
C TYR A 51 -12.31 1.99 9.84
N TYR A 52 -11.05 2.41 9.93
CA TYR A 52 -9.99 1.69 10.64
C TYR A 52 -9.60 2.36 11.96
N LEU A 53 -9.59 3.71 12.01
CA LEU A 53 -9.02 4.49 13.09
C LEU A 53 -10.04 5.40 13.77
N GLN A 54 -9.82 5.70 15.04
CA GLN A 54 -10.59 6.70 15.79
C GLN A 54 -10.24 8.13 15.35
N GLU A 55 -11.12 9.09 15.66
CA GLU A 55 -10.97 10.48 15.20
C GLU A 55 -9.71 11.16 15.76
N ASP A 56 -9.34 10.88 17.00
CA ASP A 56 -8.13 11.38 17.64
C ASP A 56 -6.85 10.78 17.04
N GLU A 57 -6.89 9.51 16.67
CA GLU A 57 -5.80 8.83 15.95
C GLU A 57 -5.58 9.44 14.56
N ILE A 58 -6.65 9.73 13.81
CA ILE A 58 -6.56 10.39 12.50
C ILE A 58 -5.97 11.79 12.63
N LYS A 59 -6.44 12.58 13.61
CA LYS A 59 -5.90 13.92 13.92
C LYS A 59 -4.42 13.88 14.31
N TYR A 60 -3.99 12.80 14.96
CA TYR A 60 -2.59 12.59 15.28
C TYR A 60 -1.79 12.26 14.01
N LEU A 61 -2.29 11.36 13.14
CA LEU A 61 -1.65 11.03 11.85
C LEU A 61 -1.46 12.23 10.94
N GLU A 62 -2.45 13.12 10.84
CA GLU A 62 -2.36 14.35 10.03
C GLU A 62 -1.18 15.25 10.39
N ARG A 63 -0.70 15.17 11.64
CA ARG A 63 0.46 15.93 12.10
C ARG A 63 1.79 15.29 11.72
N VAL A 64 1.78 14.00 11.37
CA VAL A 64 2.99 13.20 11.15
C VAL A 64 3.16 12.86 9.67
N ILE A 65 2.07 12.59 8.95
CA ILE A 65 2.08 12.17 7.55
C ILE A 65 0.96 12.81 6.74
N ASP A 66 1.11 12.84 5.41
CA ASP A 66 -0.01 13.12 4.52
C ASP A 66 -0.96 11.90 4.50
N ILE A 67 -2.08 12.00 5.20
CA ILE A 67 -3.08 10.94 5.31
C ILE A 67 -3.67 10.52 3.95
N ARG A 68 -3.63 11.40 2.93
CA ARG A 68 -4.04 11.02 1.58
C ARG A 68 -3.10 9.98 0.98
N LYS A 69 -1.81 10.04 1.33
CA LYS A 69 -0.86 9.02 0.88
C LYS A 69 -1.10 7.68 1.56
N LEU A 70 -1.47 7.68 2.84
CA LEU A 70 -1.84 6.47 3.57
C LEU A 70 -3.06 5.80 2.94
N ILE A 71 -4.16 6.53 2.74
CA ILE A 71 -5.37 5.95 2.12
C ILE A 71 -5.10 5.51 0.68
N SER A 72 -4.23 6.22 -0.05
CA SER A 72 -3.86 5.82 -1.41
C SER A 72 -3.11 4.49 -1.45
N LEU A 73 -2.27 4.21 -0.44
CA LEU A 73 -1.65 2.90 -0.28
C LEU A 73 -2.70 1.83 0.03
N ILE A 74 -3.61 2.09 0.98
CA ILE A 74 -4.70 1.16 1.31
C ILE A 74 -5.50 0.81 0.06
N ARG A 75 -5.91 1.81 -0.73
CA ARG A 75 -6.67 1.60 -1.97
C ARG A 75 -5.87 0.93 -3.08
N LEU A 76 -4.56 1.18 -3.14
CA LEU A 76 -3.69 0.43 -4.04
C LEU A 76 -3.69 -1.05 -3.65
N LEU A 77 -3.53 -1.40 -2.37
CA LEU A 77 -3.58 -2.78 -1.89
C LEU A 77 -4.92 -3.45 -2.23
N GLU A 78 -6.03 -2.78 -1.94
CA GLU A 78 -7.37 -3.25 -2.30
C GLU A 78 -7.52 -3.48 -3.82
N SER A 79 -6.99 -2.57 -4.65
CA SER A 79 -7.03 -2.72 -6.11
C SER A 79 -6.19 -3.89 -6.64
N LEU A 80 -5.20 -4.34 -5.86
CA LEU A 80 -4.40 -5.52 -6.13
C LEU A 80 -5.07 -6.81 -5.61
N GLY A 81 -6.28 -6.71 -5.04
CA GLY A 81 -6.99 -7.82 -4.43
C GLY A 81 -6.48 -8.19 -3.03
N LEU A 82 -5.68 -7.32 -2.40
CA LEU A 82 -5.19 -7.50 -1.04
C LEU A 82 -6.10 -6.73 -0.09
N HIS A 83 -7.10 -7.41 0.44
CA HIS A 83 -8.07 -6.81 1.35
C HIS A 83 -7.39 -6.39 2.64
N VAL A 84 -7.57 -5.13 3.05
CA VAL A 84 -7.04 -4.57 4.30
C VAL A 84 -8.05 -4.85 5.41
N GLU A 85 -7.63 -5.67 6.38
CA GLU A 85 -8.42 -6.05 7.56
C GLU A 85 -8.38 -4.96 8.62
N ASP A 86 -7.18 -4.41 8.88
CA ASP A 86 -6.94 -3.53 10.00
C ASP A 86 -5.81 -2.53 9.73
N VAL A 87 -5.85 -1.39 10.41
CA VAL A 87 -4.78 -0.39 10.43
C VAL A 87 -4.55 0.04 11.87
N GLU A 88 -3.34 -0.19 12.38
CA GLU A 88 -2.97 0.14 13.77
C GLU A 88 -1.82 1.16 13.80
N ILE A 89 -1.89 2.11 14.73
CA ILE A 89 -0.79 3.05 15.00
C ILE A 89 0.05 2.50 16.15
N VAL A 90 1.29 2.12 15.84
CA VAL A 90 2.25 1.68 16.85
C VAL A 90 3.07 2.89 17.30
N ALA A 91 2.87 3.31 18.55
CA ALA A 91 3.52 4.47 19.15
C ALA A 91 4.29 4.10 20.43
N GLU A 92 5.47 4.70 20.61
CA GLU A 92 6.29 4.63 21.82
C GLU A 92 6.47 6.05 22.38
N GLU A 93 6.29 6.24 23.69
CA GLU A 93 6.46 7.56 24.35
C GLU A 93 5.75 8.74 23.63
N GLN A 94 4.59 8.49 23.01
CA GLN A 94 3.80 9.46 22.22
C GLN A 94 4.40 9.87 20.86
N GLU A 95 5.38 9.12 20.35
CA GLU A 95 5.89 9.22 18.98
C GLU A 95 5.49 7.99 18.16
N ILE A 96 5.04 8.20 16.91
CA ILE A 96 4.77 7.08 16.00
C ILE A 96 6.07 6.38 15.68
N VAL A 97 6.13 5.09 16.00
CA VAL A 97 7.20 4.20 15.54
C VAL A 97 6.88 3.77 14.12
N PHE A 98 5.67 3.23 13.89
CA PHE A 98 5.16 2.87 12.58
C PHE A 98 3.63 2.70 12.58
N ILE A 99 3.05 2.54 11.39
CA ILE A 99 1.65 2.24 11.12
C ILE A 99 1.60 0.86 10.52
N GLU A 100 0.85 -0.04 11.13
CA GLU A 100 0.57 -1.37 10.62
C GLU A 100 -0.62 -1.33 9.67
N ILE A 101 -0.51 -2.02 8.54
CA ILE A 101 -1.63 -2.33 7.64
C ILE A 101 -1.69 -3.85 7.55
N MET A 102 -2.69 -4.46 8.18
CA MET A 102 -2.92 -5.90 8.15
C MET A 102 -3.76 -6.25 6.92
N ILE A 103 -3.29 -7.17 6.08
CA ILE A 103 -4.07 -7.72 4.97
C ILE A 103 -4.62 -9.11 5.31
N ASP A 104 -5.87 -9.36 4.94
CA ASP A 104 -6.59 -10.63 5.18
C ASP A 104 -6.20 -11.71 4.15
N ILE A 105 -4.93 -12.10 4.17
CA ILE A 105 -4.44 -13.22 3.37
C ILE A 105 -3.36 -13.98 4.12
N LYS A 106 -3.32 -15.29 3.89
CA LYS A 106 -2.23 -16.15 4.32
C LYS A 106 -1.02 -15.99 3.41
N CYS A 107 0.13 -15.68 3.98
CA CYS A 107 1.36 -15.51 3.22
C CYS A 107 2.42 -16.54 3.57
N ASP A 108 3.19 -16.93 2.56
CA ASP A 108 4.53 -17.48 2.78
C ASP A 108 5.56 -16.34 2.88
N MET A 109 6.54 -16.52 3.76
CA MET A 109 7.55 -15.49 4.06
C MET A 109 8.37 -15.05 2.84
N LYS A 110 8.62 -15.96 1.89
CA LYS A 110 9.47 -15.67 0.72
C LYS A 110 8.76 -14.79 -0.29
N SER A 111 7.52 -15.15 -0.63
CA SER A 111 6.65 -14.36 -1.51
C SER A 111 6.32 -13.02 -0.87
N TRP A 112 6.05 -13.01 0.45
CA TRP A 112 5.78 -11.78 1.19
C TRP A 112 6.96 -10.80 1.18
N THR A 113 8.17 -11.29 1.44
CA THR A 113 9.39 -10.47 1.37
C THR A 113 9.60 -9.89 -0.03
N THR A 114 9.29 -10.67 -1.07
CA THR A 114 9.41 -10.21 -2.46
C THR A 114 8.38 -9.13 -2.78
N PHE A 115 7.11 -9.36 -2.40
CA PHE A 115 6.02 -8.41 -2.58
C PHE A 115 6.31 -7.08 -1.87
N THR A 116 6.61 -7.12 -0.57
CA THR A 116 6.86 -5.92 0.24
C THR A 116 8.06 -5.11 -0.27
N LYS A 117 9.09 -5.77 -0.80
CA LYS A 117 10.21 -5.10 -1.47
C LYS A 117 9.78 -4.37 -2.74
N ASN A 118 8.99 -5.03 -3.58
CA ASN A 118 8.52 -4.48 -4.85
C ASN A 118 7.56 -3.30 -4.64
N ILE A 119 6.59 -3.43 -3.73
CA ILE A 119 5.64 -2.35 -3.43
C ILE A 119 6.36 -1.14 -2.82
N LYS A 120 7.32 -1.34 -1.91
CA LYS A 120 8.14 -0.24 -1.35
C LYS A 120 8.96 0.46 -2.43
N LYS A 121 9.54 -0.29 -3.37
CA LYS A 121 10.27 0.30 -4.51
C LYS A 121 9.33 1.16 -5.37
N TYR A 122 8.18 0.63 -5.76
CA TYR A 122 7.17 1.33 -6.55
C TYR A 122 6.67 2.62 -5.86
N LEU A 123 6.35 2.55 -4.57
CA LEU A 123 5.93 3.71 -3.79
C LEU A 123 7.03 4.79 -3.73
N LYS A 124 8.27 4.38 -3.50
CA LYS A 124 9.41 5.32 -3.48
C LYS A 124 9.59 6.03 -4.82
N GLU A 125 9.55 5.30 -5.93
CA GLU A 125 9.62 5.85 -7.29
C GLU A 125 8.43 6.75 -7.62
N SER A 126 7.29 6.51 -6.96
CA SER A 126 6.06 7.30 -7.08
C SER A 126 5.99 8.53 -6.15
N GLY A 127 7.00 8.79 -5.32
CA GLY A 127 7.04 9.96 -4.41
C GLY A 127 6.42 9.73 -3.01
N PHE A 128 6.22 8.48 -2.62
CA PHE A 128 5.66 8.04 -1.33
C PHE A 128 6.76 7.56 -0.38
N SER A 129 7.97 8.14 -0.47
CA SER A 129 9.11 7.70 0.33
C SER A 129 8.94 7.93 1.84
N ASP A 130 8.12 8.91 2.21
CA ASP A 130 7.69 9.18 3.59
C ASP A 130 6.85 8.03 4.14
N ILE A 131 5.84 7.59 3.39
CA ILE A 131 4.99 6.43 3.76
C ILE A 131 5.82 5.16 3.91
N THR A 132 6.75 4.88 2.99
CA THR A 132 7.54 3.62 3.05
C THR A 132 8.46 3.49 4.27
N LYS A 133 8.73 4.60 4.97
CA LYS A 133 9.56 4.62 6.19
C LYS A 133 8.76 4.31 7.45
N ILE A 134 7.48 4.63 7.44
CA ILE A 134 6.63 4.58 8.63
C ILE A 134 5.52 3.53 8.51
N VAL A 135 5.25 2.99 7.32
CA VAL A 135 4.21 1.95 7.15
C VAL A 135 4.83 0.57 7.03
N ALA A 136 4.33 -0.35 7.84
CA ALA A 136 4.53 -1.79 7.75
C ALA A 136 3.27 -2.44 7.18
N ILE A 137 3.40 -3.14 6.05
CA ILE A 137 2.33 -3.99 5.52
C ILE A 137 2.58 -5.38 6.10
N LEU A 138 1.57 -5.97 6.73
CA LEU A 138 1.62 -7.26 7.43
C LEU A 138 0.54 -8.20 6.91
N CYS A 139 0.72 -9.50 7.10
CA CYS A 139 -0.27 -10.52 6.77
C CYS A 139 -0.15 -11.72 7.72
N HIS A 140 -1.15 -12.60 7.68
CA HIS A 140 -1.17 -13.81 8.51
C HIS A 140 -0.19 -14.85 7.97
N PHE A 141 0.80 -15.24 8.76
CA PHE A 141 1.73 -16.32 8.37
C PHE A 141 1.13 -17.68 8.70
N ASP A 142 1.18 -18.60 7.73
CA ASP A 142 0.93 -20.00 8.02
C ASP A 142 2.01 -20.52 8.99
N LYS A 143 1.60 -20.84 10.22
CA LYS A 143 2.39 -21.66 11.14
C LYS A 143 2.40 -23.08 10.57
N SER A 144 3.39 -23.38 9.74
CA SER A 144 3.72 -24.77 9.38
C SER A 144 4.43 -25.47 10.52
#